data_AF-A0A1A5YTI5-F1
#
_entry.id   AF-A0A1A5YTI5-F1
#
_cell.length_a   1.000
_cell.length_b   1.000
_cell.length_c   1.000
_cell.angle_alpha   90.00
_cell.angle_beta   90.00
_cell.angle_gamma   90.00
#
_symmetry.space_group_name_H-M   'P 1'
#
loop_
_entity.id
_entity.type
_entity.pdbx_description
1 polymer ?
#
loop_
_entity_poly.entity_id
_entity_poly.type
_entity_poly.pdbx_seq_one_letter_code
_entity_poly.pdbx_strand_id
1 'polypeptide(L)'
;MDLLSFSTGYTAQDQNQISFNWNGKHANEFFDSNQQFRRNIISFVIENDQLYFPVDLIRDLFLEEAKWSVQAWSVGYDFNILGEKLIRYGKDKFLNDFLIGAFSSFDTYCSSRMMHLERFEVESVLEELKKRLKDPECKDYKDKYDSGIELFESYLEGNQREGLFQITGDIQVTNIRVVKPSKIKNMIRTVYKKIKRNL
;
A
#
# COMPACT_ATOMS: atom_id res chain seq x y z
N MET A 1 -26.25 -9.23 6.72
CA MET A 1 -25.93 -9.29 5.28
C MET A 1 -24.94 -10.42 5.09
N ASP A 2 -25.16 -11.27 4.10
CA ASP A 2 -24.27 -12.40 3.82
C ASP A 2 -23.01 -11.93 3.07
N LEU A 3 -21.82 -12.26 3.56
CA LEU A 3 -20.53 -11.79 3.01
C LEU A 3 -20.31 -12.28 1.59
N LEU A 4 -20.76 -13.49 1.27
CA LEU A 4 -20.67 -14.06 -0.08
C LEU A 4 -21.51 -13.22 -1.04
N SER A 5 -22.80 -13.03 -0.75
CA SER A 5 -23.71 -12.28 -1.61
C SER A 5 -23.24 -10.84 -1.85
N PHE A 6 -22.75 -10.14 -0.82
CA PHE A 6 -22.21 -8.79 -0.95
C PHE A 6 -20.95 -8.78 -1.81
N SER A 7 -20.00 -9.68 -1.54
CA SER A 7 -18.69 -9.64 -2.19
C SER A 7 -18.75 -10.05 -3.66
N THR A 8 -19.54 -11.07 -4.01
CA THR A 8 -19.66 -11.52 -5.41
C THR A 8 -20.61 -10.65 -6.23
N GLY A 9 -21.57 -10.00 -5.57
CA GLY A 9 -22.59 -9.14 -6.19
C GLY A 9 -22.27 -7.65 -6.12
N TYR A 10 -21.07 -7.26 -5.67
CA TYR A 10 -20.71 -5.88 -5.38
C TYR A 10 -20.89 -4.93 -6.57
N THR A 11 -21.51 -3.78 -6.32
CA THR A 11 -21.66 -2.68 -7.26
C THR A 11 -21.25 -1.35 -6.64
N ALA A 12 -21.13 -0.30 -7.46
CA ALA A 12 -20.84 1.06 -6.97
C ALA A 12 -21.88 1.60 -5.98
N GLN A 13 -23.11 1.06 -5.97
CA GLN A 13 -24.14 1.46 -5.00
C GLN A 13 -23.82 0.97 -3.58
N ASP A 14 -23.02 -0.08 -3.46
CA ASP A 14 -22.64 -0.70 -2.21
C ASP A 14 -21.44 -0.02 -1.54
N GLN A 15 -20.78 0.91 -2.25
CA GLN A 15 -19.54 1.55 -1.79
C GLN A 15 -19.67 2.21 -0.41
N ASN A 16 -20.81 2.85 -0.11
CA ASN A 16 -21.04 3.50 1.18
C ASN A 16 -20.98 2.55 2.39
N GLN A 17 -21.15 1.24 2.18
CA GLN A 17 -21.10 0.25 3.25
C GLN A 17 -19.66 -0.09 3.65
N ILE A 18 -18.71 0.04 2.72
CA ILE A 18 -17.29 -0.23 2.97
C ILE A 18 -16.46 1.05 3.06
N SER A 19 -16.98 2.20 2.61
CA SER A 19 -16.26 3.47 2.58
C SER A 19 -15.71 3.84 3.94
N PHE A 20 -14.50 4.37 3.97
CA PHE A 20 -13.89 4.97 5.13
C PHE A 20 -14.80 6.07 5.70
N ASN A 21 -15.30 5.89 6.93
CA ASN A 21 -16.25 6.81 7.56
C ASN A 21 -15.68 7.41 8.83
N TRP A 22 -14.90 8.47 8.65
CA TRP A 22 -14.08 9.10 9.68
C TRP A 22 -14.87 10.00 10.64
N ASN A 23 -14.63 9.85 11.94
CA ASN A 23 -15.17 10.73 12.98
C ASN A 23 -14.43 12.07 13.17
N GLY A 24 -13.42 12.39 12.34
CA GLY A 24 -12.62 13.62 12.45
C GLY A 24 -11.49 13.58 13.49
N LYS A 25 -11.22 12.42 14.11
CA LYS A 25 -10.18 12.25 15.15
C LYS A 25 -9.06 11.30 14.72
N HIS A 26 -7.89 11.37 15.36
CA HIS A 26 -6.71 10.57 15.01
C HIS A 26 -6.31 9.59 16.13
N ALA A 27 -5.47 8.61 15.81
CA ALA A 27 -4.85 7.67 16.75
C ALA A 27 -5.85 6.96 17.69
N ASN A 28 -5.75 7.11 19.01
CA ASN A 28 -6.59 6.34 19.94
C ASN A 28 -8.07 6.79 19.96
N GLU A 29 -8.36 8.01 19.49
CA GLU A 29 -9.74 8.50 19.41
C GLU A 29 -10.35 8.37 18.01
N PHE A 30 -9.54 7.88 17.07
CA PHE A 30 -9.96 7.61 15.71
C PHE A 30 -11.01 6.50 15.70
N PHE A 31 -12.10 6.78 14.98
CA PHE A 31 -13.16 5.81 14.77
C PHE A 31 -13.58 5.85 13.30
N ASP A 32 -13.73 4.65 12.74
CA ASP A 32 -14.32 4.40 11.44
C ASP A 32 -15.46 3.41 11.61
N SER A 33 -16.69 3.89 11.46
CA SER A 33 -17.90 3.09 11.71
C SER A 33 -18.06 1.90 10.74
N ASN A 34 -17.44 1.98 9.56
CA ASN A 34 -17.49 0.94 8.55
C ASN A 34 -16.31 -0.03 8.62
N GLN A 35 -15.30 0.26 9.46
CA GLN A 35 -14.04 -0.49 9.49
C GLN A 35 -14.26 -1.99 9.71
N GLN A 36 -15.08 -2.37 10.70
CA GLN A 36 -15.27 -3.78 11.02
C GLN A 36 -15.90 -4.54 9.85
N PHE A 37 -16.93 -3.96 9.22
CA PHE A 37 -17.56 -4.58 8.07
C PHE A 37 -16.59 -4.66 6.88
N ARG A 38 -15.89 -3.57 6.56
CA ARG A 38 -14.87 -3.55 5.51
C ARG A 38 -13.80 -4.63 5.74
N ARG A 39 -13.29 -4.77 6.97
CA ARG A 39 -12.30 -5.80 7.31
C ARG A 39 -12.83 -7.22 7.19
N ASN A 40 -14.08 -7.47 7.56
CA ASN A 40 -14.70 -8.78 7.33
C ASN A 40 -14.77 -9.12 5.84
N ILE A 41 -15.05 -8.13 4.98
CA ILE A 41 -15.03 -8.33 3.52
C ILE A 41 -13.60 -8.57 3.02
N ILE A 42 -12.60 -7.83 3.50
CA ILE A 42 -11.20 -8.03 3.14
C ILE A 42 -10.76 -9.46 3.47
N SER A 43 -10.97 -9.91 4.72
CA SER A 43 -10.63 -11.27 5.13
C SER A 43 -11.34 -12.30 4.25
N PHE A 44 -12.64 -12.11 3.99
CA PHE A 44 -13.39 -13.02 3.12
C PHE A 44 -12.84 -13.10 1.69
N VAL A 45 -12.48 -11.96 1.08
CA VAL A 45 -11.90 -11.90 -0.28
C VAL A 45 -10.52 -12.54 -0.36
N ILE A 46 -9.76 -12.51 0.74
CA ILE A 46 -8.41 -13.06 0.82
C ILE A 46 -8.45 -14.57 1.06
N GLU A 47 -9.29 -15.03 1.99
CA GLU A 47 -9.43 -16.44 2.36
C GLU A 47 -10.13 -17.28 1.28
N ASN A 48 -10.81 -16.66 0.32
CA ASN A 48 -11.58 -17.34 -0.72
C ASN A 48 -11.06 -17.00 -2.13
N ASP A 49 -9.76 -17.15 -2.38
CA ASP A 49 -9.11 -16.80 -3.64
C ASP A 49 -9.64 -17.54 -4.88
N GLN A 50 -10.29 -18.68 -4.68
CA GLN A 50 -10.98 -19.45 -5.72
C GLN A 50 -12.27 -18.81 -6.24
N LEU A 51 -12.84 -17.85 -5.52
CA LEU A 51 -14.07 -17.18 -5.90
C LEU A 51 -13.81 -15.98 -6.81
N TYR A 52 -14.78 -15.71 -7.68
CA TYR A 52 -14.78 -14.49 -8.47
C TYR A 52 -15.25 -13.32 -7.61
N PHE A 53 -14.43 -12.26 -7.54
CA PHE A 53 -14.79 -10.97 -6.96
C PHE A 53 -14.70 -9.88 -8.02
N PRO A 54 -15.67 -8.95 -8.09
CA PRO A 54 -15.56 -7.78 -8.94
C PRO A 54 -14.30 -6.99 -8.61
N VAL A 55 -13.49 -6.65 -9.62
CA VAL A 55 -12.22 -5.93 -9.38
C VAL A 55 -12.47 -4.54 -8.78
N ASP A 56 -13.62 -3.93 -9.08
CA ASP A 56 -14.08 -2.69 -8.45
C ASP A 56 -14.17 -2.80 -6.91
N LEU A 57 -14.59 -3.96 -6.37
CA LEU A 57 -14.56 -4.21 -4.92
C LEU A 57 -13.13 -4.18 -4.39
N ILE A 58 -12.20 -4.87 -5.06
CA ILE A 58 -10.80 -4.95 -4.65
C ILE A 58 -10.17 -3.55 -4.63
N ARG A 59 -10.41 -2.76 -5.69
CA ARG A 59 -9.99 -1.35 -5.77
C ARG A 59 -10.54 -0.55 -4.59
N ASP A 60 -11.84 -0.64 -4.33
CA ASP A 60 -12.46 0.17 -3.28
C ASP A 60 -11.97 -0.24 -1.88
N LEU A 61 -11.85 -1.54 -1.59
CA LEU A 61 -11.26 -2.00 -0.33
C LEU A 61 -9.83 -1.48 -0.14
N PHE A 62 -9.00 -1.53 -1.19
CA PHE A 62 -7.63 -1.03 -1.18
C PHE A 62 -7.56 0.48 -0.90
N LEU A 63 -8.35 1.29 -1.62
CA LEU A 63 -8.37 2.73 -1.46
C LEU A 63 -8.95 3.17 -0.10
N GLU A 64 -9.99 2.52 0.38
CA GLU A 64 -10.60 2.86 1.67
C GLU A 64 -9.71 2.46 2.85
N GLU A 65 -8.97 1.35 2.77
CA GLU A 65 -7.92 1.04 3.75
C GLU A 65 -6.72 2.00 3.64
N ALA A 66 -6.39 2.49 2.44
CA ALA A 66 -5.34 3.49 2.29
C ALA A 66 -5.72 4.81 2.97
N LYS A 67 -6.99 5.24 2.87
CA LYS A 67 -7.52 6.42 3.59
C LYS A 67 -7.53 6.21 5.10
N TRP A 68 -7.95 5.02 5.54
CA TRP A 68 -7.92 4.62 6.94
C TRP A 68 -6.50 4.69 7.51
N SER A 69 -5.50 4.21 6.76
CA SER A 69 -4.11 4.17 7.17
C SER A 69 -3.54 5.55 7.50
N VAL A 70 -3.89 6.57 6.72
CA VAL A 70 -3.45 7.96 6.97
C VAL A 70 -3.88 8.45 8.35
N GLN A 71 -5.06 8.05 8.83
CA GLN A 71 -5.62 8.53 10.10
C GLN A 71 -5.25 7.64 11.28
N ALA A 72 -5.05 6.34 11.03
CA ALA A 72 -4.66 5.36 12.02
C ALA A 72 -3.15 5.31 12.31
N TRP A 73 -2.32 5.92 11.44
CA TRP A 73 -0.85 5.82 11.49
C TRP A 73 -0.35 4.37 11.58
N SER A 74 -1.03 3.53 10.83
CA SER A 74 -0.74 2.11 10.67
C SER A 74 -1.46 1.63 9.42
N VAL A 75 -1.24 0.38 9.04
CA VAL A 75 -1.88 -0.22 7.87
C VAL A 75 -2.51 -1.56 8.26
N GLY A 76 -3.64 -1.91 7.64
CA GLY A 76 -4.25 -3.22 7.83
C GLY A 76 -3.28 -4.35 7.49
N TYR A 77 -3.38 -5.48 8.21
CA TYR A 77 -2.42 -6.57 8.07
C TYR A 77 -2.30 -7.05 6.63
N ASP A 78 -3.43 -7.16 5.94
CA ASP A 78 -3.53 -7.71 4.61
C ASP A 78 -3.50 -6.68 3.46
N PHE A 79 -3.07 -5.45 3.73
CA PHE A 79 -3.08 -4.38 2.72
C PHE A 79 -2.23 -4.71 1.49
N ASN A 80 -1.07 -5.34 1.68
CA ASN A 80 -0.21 -5.80 0.60
C ASN A 80 -0.92 -6.85 -0.28
N ILE A 81 -1.71 -7.74 0.32
CA ILE A 81 -2.45 -8.78 -0.41
C ILE A 81 -3.56 -8.16 -1.27
N LEU A 82 -4.23 -7.11 -0.77
CA LEU A 82 -5.16 -6.32 -1.59
C LEU A 82 -4.45 -5.65 -2.78
N GLY A 83 -3.26 -5.09 -2.54
CA GLY A 83 -2.42 -4.52 -3.59
C GLY A 83 -2.05 -5.54 -4.67
N GLU A 84 -1.62 -6.75 -4.27
CA GLU A 84 -1.31 -7.87 -5.17
C GLU A 84 -2.51 -8.22 -6.06
N LYS A 85 -3.67 -8.42 -5.44
CA LYS A 85 -4.90 -8.73 -6.17
C LYS A 85 -5.28 -7.59 -7.13
N LEU A 86 -5.14 -6.33 -6.72
CA LEU A 86 -5.44 -5.18 -7.57
C LEU A 86 -4.53 -5.12 -8.79
N ILE A 87 -3.23 -5.37 -8.64
CA ILE A 87 -2.28 -5.43 -9.76
C ILE A 87 -2.62 -6.60 -10.70
N ARG A 88 -2.83 -7.80 -10.15
CA ARG A 88 -3.07 -9.02 -10.92
C ARG A 88 -4.37 -8.98 -11.72
N TYR A 89 -5.46 -8.50 -11.11
CA TYR A 89 -6.79 -8.52 -11.71
C TYR A 89 -7.20 -7.18 -12.33
N GLY A 90 -6.74 -6.06 -11.78
CA GLY A 90 -7.04 -4.71 -12.28
C GLY A 90 -6.11 -4.22 -13.37
N LYS A 91 -4.88 -4.77 -13.45
CA LYS A 91 -3.90 -4.46 -14.49
C LYS A 91 -3.74 -2.94 -14.70
N ASP A 92 -3.71 -2.50 -15.95
CA ASP A 92 -3.61 -1.11 -16.36
C ASP A 92 -4.81 -0.26 -15.94
N LYS A 93 -6.03 -0.82 -15.96
CA LYS A 93 -7.28 -0.10 -15.64
C LYS A 93 -7.21 0.63 -14.29
N PHE A 94 -6.71 -0.04 -13.25
CA PHE A 94 -6.67 0.50 -11.88
C PHE A 94 -5.26 0.81 -11.38
N LEU A 95 -4.29 0.92 -12.29
CA LEU A 95 -2.91 1.23 -11.92
C LEU A 95 -2.80 2.60 -11.23
N ASN A 96 -3.58 3.61 -11.64
CA ASN A 96 -3.57 4.91 -10.97
C ASN A 96 -4.12 4.82 -9.55
N ASP A 97 -5.19 4.04 -9.34
CA ASP A 97 -5.76 3.81 -8.01
C ASP A 97 -4.78 3.07 -7.10
N PHE A 98 -4.07 2.07 -7.65
CA PHE A 98 -2.98 1.42 -6.92
C PHE A 98 -1.93 2.43 -6.45
N LEU A 99 -1.43 3.29 -7.34
CA LEU A 99 -0.43 4.29 -6.98
C LEU A 99 -0.96 5.29 -5.93
N ILE A 100 -2.23 5.69 -6.02
CA ILE A 100 -2.86 6.57 -5.03
C ILE A 100 -2.86 5.91 -3.64
N GLY A 101 -3.26 4.65 -3.56
CA GLY A 101 -3.31 3.96 -2.26
C GLY A 101 -1.93 3.59 -1.73
N ALA A 102 -1.02 3.11 -2.58
CA ALA A 102 0.33 2.72 -2.21
C ALA A 102 1.17 3.90 -1.70
N PHE A 103 0.92 5.11 -2.19
CA PHE A 103 1.65 6.32 -1.77
C PHE A 103 0.83 7.24 -0.85
N SER A 104 -0.25 6.75 -0.24
CA SER A 104 -1.09 7.57 0.66
C SER A 104 -0.40 7.88 2.00
N SER A 105 0.42 6.96 2.49
CA SER A 105 1.16 7.08 3.74
C SER A 105 2.49 6.31 3.67
N PHE A 106 3.36 6.52 4.66
CA PHE A 106 4.58 5.72 4.78
C PHE A 106 4.25 4.23 5.03
N ASP A 107 3.20 3.95 5.81
CA ASP A 107 2.78 2.58 6.14
C ASP A 107 2.23 1.84 4.93
N THR A 108 1.41 2.51 4.08
CA THR A 108 0.92 1.90 2.84
C THR A 108 2.03 1.68 1.83
N TYR A 109 3.02 2.57 1.76
CA TYR A 109 4.20 2.38 0.93
C TYR A 109 5.02 1.15 1.38
N CYS A 110 5.33 1.07 2.68
CA CYS A 110 6.06 -0.07 3.23
C CYS A 110 5.31 -1.40 3.03
N SER A 111 4.00 -1.42 3.27
CA SER A 111 3.18 -2.61 3.00
C SER A 111 3.17 -2.96 1.51
N SER A 112 3.09 -1.98 0.61
CA SER A 112 3.14 -2.19 -0.84
C SER A 112 4.50 -2.73 -1.33
N ARG A 113 5.58 -2.65 -0.54
CA ARG A 113 6.87 -3.32 -0.83
C ARG A 113 6.89 -4.79 -0.39
N MET A 114 5.92 -5.21 0.40
CA MET A 114 5.79 -6.58 0.90
C MET A 114 4.93 -7.47 0.00
N MET A 115 4.45 -6.98 -1.15
CA MET A 115 3.66 -7.79 -2.08
C MET A 115 4.45 -8.99 -2.61
N HIS A 116 3.74 -10.02 -3.04
CA HIS A 116 4.25 -11.18 -3.74
C HIS A 116 3.76 -11.18 -5.20
N LEU A 117 4.61 -10.63 -6.07
CA LEU A 117 4.35 -10.50 -7.50
C LEU A 117 5.29 -11.40 -8.29
N GLU A 118 4.76 -12.01 -9.33
CA GLU A 118 5.54 -12.73 -10.32
C GLU A 118 6.29 -11.73 -11.20
N ARG A 119 7.44 -12.15 -11.72
CA ARG A 119 8.29 -11.28 -12.54
C ARG A 119 7.56 -10.66 -13.73
N PHE A 120 6.72 -11.45 -14.43
CA PHE A 120 5.97 -10.96 -15.59
C PHE A 120 4.93 -9.89 -15.20
N GLU A 121 4.39 -9.93 -13.98
CA GLU A 121 3.45 -8.94 -13.47
C GLU A 121 4.17 -7.61 -13.24
N VAL A 122 5.35 -7.67 -12.62
CA VAL A 122 6.22 -6.51 -12.39
C VAL A 122 6.64 -5.88 -13.72
N GLU A 123 7.12 -6.68 -14.67
CA GLU A 123 7.54 -6.21 -15.99
C GLU A 123 6.38 -5.56 -16.77
N SER A 124 5.17 -6.15 -16.71
CA SER A 124 3.97 -5.58 -17.33
C SER A 124 3.58 -4.23 -16.73
N VAL A 125 3.69 -4.06 -15.41
CA VAL A 125 3.40 -2.78 -14.76
C VAL A 125 4.45 -1.73 -15.14
N LEU A 126 5.74 -2.09 -15.15
CA LEU A 126 6.82 -1.19 -15.55
C LEU A 126 6.67 -0.71 -16.99
N GLU A 127 6.28 -1.59 -17.91
CA GLU A 127 6.01 -1.23 -19.30
C GLU A 127 4.89 -0.18 -19.40
N GLU A 128 3.77 -0.42 -18.72
CA GLU A 128 2.62 0.50 -18.73
C GLU A 128 2.96 1.85 -18.08
N LEU A 129 3.69 1.86 -16.95
CA LEU A 129 4.14 3.11 -16.31
C LEU A 129 5.07 3.91 -17.24
N LYS A 130 6.05 3.25 -17.86
CA LYS A 130 6.98 3.89 -18.80
C LYS A 130 6.28 4.40 -20.06
N LYS A 131 5.21 3.74 -20.49
CA LYS A 131 4.33 4.21 -21.57
C LYS A 131 3.55 5.46 -21.15
N ARG A 132 2.91 5.46 -19.97
CA ARG A 132 2.16 6.63 -19.45
C ARG A 132 3.04 7.83 -19.21
N LEU A 133 4.29 7.63 -18.77
CA LEU A 133 5.24 8.72 -18.54
C LEU A 133 5.64 9.46 -19.83
N LYS A 134 5.54 8.79 -20.99
CA LYS A 134 5.80 9.39 -22.31
C LYS A 134 4.60 10.17 -22.85
N ASP A 135 3.43 10.03 -22.24
CA ASP A 135 2.24 10.77 -22.63
C ASP A 135 2.39 12.25 -22.23
N PRO A 136 2.28 13.21 -23.18
CA PRO A 136 2.36 14.64 -22.88
C PRO A 136 1.35 15.14 -21.84
N GLU A 137 0.22 14.43 -21.68
CA GLU A 137 -0.87 14.78 -20.76
C GLU A 137 -0.67 14.18 -19.35
N CYS A 138 0.43 13.45 -19.09
CA CYS A 138 0.67 12.78 -17.80
C CYS A 138 1.01 13.72 -16.61
N LYS A 139 0.95 15.04 -16.79
CA LYS A 139 1.51 16.04 -15.85
C LYS A 139 1.06 15.83 -14.40
N ASP A 140 -0.21 15.50 -14.19
CA ASP A 140 -0.79 15.36 -12.84
C ASP A 140 -0.36 14.08 -12.11
N TYR A 141 0.20 13.11 -12.84
CA TYR A 141 0.62 11.80 -12.32
C TYR A 141 2.11 11.52 -12.48
N LYS A 142 2.87 12.41 -13.09
CA LYS A 142 4.29 12.20 -13.39
C LYS A 142 5.08 11.70 -12.17
N ASP A 143 4.98 12.41 -11.05
CA ASP A 143 5.68 12.04 -9.82
C ASP A 143 5.27 10.64 -9.31
N LYS A 144 3.97 10.30 -9.43
CA LYS A 144 3.47 8.97 -9.04
C LYS A 144 3.94 7.87 -9.96
N TYR A 145 4.09 8.15 -11.26
CA TYR A 145 4.64 7.20 -12.22
C TYR A 145 6.13 6.97 -11.97
N ASP A 146 6.90 8.04 -11.71
CA ASP A 146 8.31 7.93 -11.35
C ASP A 146 8.49 7.12 -10.05
N SER A 147 7.73 7.42 -8.99
CA SER A 147 7.74 6.64 -7.75
C SER A 147 7.25 5.19 -7.95
N GLY A 148 6.26 4.98 -8.81
CA GLY A 148 5.79 3.64 -9.19
C GLY A 148 6.89 2.83 -9.86
N ILE A 149 7.62 3.44 -10.81
CA ILE A 149 8.75 2.80 -11.48
C ILE A 149 9.81 2.40 -10.46
N GLU A 150 10.19 3.29 -9.54
CA GLU A 150 11.15 2.97 -8.46
C GLU A 150 10.66 1.79 -7.59
N LEU A 151 9.38 1.82 -7.18
CA LEU A 151 8.78 0.74 -6.41
C LEU A 151 8.88 -0.60 -7.15
N PHE A 152 8.48 -0.66 -8.43
CA PHE A 152 8.45 -1.91 -9.18
C PHE A 152 9.84 -2.37 -9.67
N GLU A 153 10.80 -1.47 -9.90
CA GLU A 153 12.19 -1.84 -10.19
C GLU A 153 12.84 -2.52 -8.97
N SER A 154 12.50 -2.08 -7.75
CA SER A 154 12.98 -2.72 -6.51
C SER A 154 12.60 -4.20 -6.38
N TYR A 155 11.48 -4.63 -6.98
CA TYR A 155 11.08 -6.04 -7.04
C TYR A 155 12.01 -6.88 -7.93
N LEU A 156 12.57 -6.29 -8.98
CA LEU A 156 13.52 -6.97 -9.86
C LEU A 156 14.92 -7.05 -9.25
N GLU A 157 15.26 -6.11 -8.37
CA GLU A 157 16.54 -6.06 -7.65
C GLU A 157 16.58 -7.00 -6.44
N GLY A 158 15.42 -7.43 -5.92
CA GLY A 158 15.32 -8.33 -4.77
C GLY A 158 15.54 -7.68 -3.40
N ASN A 159 15.57 -6.34 -3.33
CA ASN A 159 15.80 -5.55 -2.10
C ASN A 159 14.50 -5.05 -1.44
N GLN A 160 13.34 -5.36 -2.02
CA GLN A 160 12.07 -4.72 -1.70
C GLN A 160 11.61 -4.98 -0.25
N ARG A 161 11.91 -6.17 0.30
CA ARG A 161 11.57 -6.54 1.68
C ARG A 161 12.71 -6.35 2.68
N GLU A 162 13.90 -5.97 2.22
CA GLU A 162 15.08 -5.90 3.08
C GLU A 162 14.88 -4.87 4.19
N GLY A 163 14.98 -5.34 5.45
CA GLY A 163 14.81 -4.50 6.64
C GLY A 163 13.37 -4.12 6.97
N LEU A 164 12.37 -4.62 6.24
CA LEU A 164 10.95 -4.41 6.52
C LEU A 164 10.38 -5.59 7.32
N PHE A 165 9.72 -5.26 8.44
CA PHE A 165 9.01 -6.22 9.27
C PHE A 165 7.65 -5.65 9.62
N GLN A 166 6.62 -6.47 9.43
CA GLN A 166 5.28 -6.13 9.87
C GLN A 166 5.09 -6.61 11.31
N ILE A 167 4.63 -5.70 12.17
CA ILE A 167 4.51 -5.92 13.60
C ILE A 167 3.01 -5.87 13.94
N THR A 168 2.52 -6.83 14.72
CA THR A 168 1.14 -6.79 15.24
C THR A 168 1.07 -5.96 16.52
N GLY A 169 -0.12 -5.45 16.86
CA GLY A 169 -0.33 -4.66 18.09
C GLY A 169 0.02 -5.38 19.39
N ASP A 170 0.19 -6.70 19.34
CA ASP A 170 0.52 -7.55 20.48
C ASP A 170 2.04 -7.60 20.77
N ILE A 171 2.87 -7.11 19.85
CA ILE A 171 4.32 -7.15 20.00
C ILE A 171 4.76 -5.99 20.90
N GLN A 172 5.13 -6.31 22.13
CA GLN A 172 5.65 -5.34 23.08
C GLN A 172 7.04 -4.84 22.63
N VAL A 173 7.09 -3.61 22.12
CA VAL A 173 8.36 -2.96 21.77
C VAL A 173 9.06 -2.50 23.04
N THR A 174 10.20 -3.10 23.36
CA THR A 174 11.07 -2.71 24.49
C THR A 174 12.39 -2.12 23.97
N ASN A 175 13.11 -1.36 24.81
CA ASN A 175 14.42 -0.77 24.47
C ASN A 175 14.44 0.25 23.31
N ILE A 176 13.39 1.09 23.19
CA ILE A 176 13.32 2.15 22.17
C ILE A 176 14.46 3.16 22.37
N ARG A 177 15.37 3.25 21.40
CA ARG A 177 16.37 4.33 21.32
C ARG A 177 15.89 5.41 20.37
N VAL A 178 15.45 6.54 20.92
CA VAL A 178 15.15 7.74 20.13
C VAL A 178 16.45 8.36 19.63
N VAL A 179 16.76 8.20 18.35
CA VAL A 179 17.92 8.84 17.71
C VAL A 179 17.53 10.25 17.29
N LYS A 180 17.99 11.26 18.04
CA LYS A 180 17.74 12.66 17.69
C LYS A 180 18.42 13.01 16.35
N PRO A 181 17.80 13.82 15.47
CA PRO A 181 18.33 14.17 14.14
C PRO A 181 19.74 14.76 14.14
N SER A 182 20.14 15.45 15.23
CA SER A 182 21.49 15.99 15.39
C SER A 182 22.58 14.91 15.40
N LYS A 183 22.27 13.69 15.87
CA LYS A 183 23.20 12.55 15.85
C LYS A 183 23.32 11.94 14.46
N ILE A 184 22.27 12.00 13.64
CA ILE A 184 22.28 11.52 12.25
C ILE A 184 23.20 12.38 11.39
N LYS A 185 23.13 13.71 11.52
CA LYS A 185 24.08 14.64 10.86
C LYS A 185 25.54 14.29 11.19
N ASN A 186 25.83 13.99 12.46
CA ASN A 186 27.19 13.63 12.86
C ASN A 186 27.60 12.24 12.34
N MET A 187 26.68 11.28 12.32
CA MET A 187 26.93 9.93 11.80
C MET A 187 27.21 9.93 10.30
N ILE A 188 26.36 10.59 9.50
CA ILE A 188 26.55 10.78 8.05
C ILE A 188 27.87 11.50 7.78
N ARG A 189 28.17 12.57 8.52
CA ARG A 189 29.42 13.32 8.39
C ARG A 189 30.66 12.48 8.75
N THR A 190 30.51 11.52 9.66
CA THR A 190 31.59 10.60 10.07
C THR A 190 31.82 9.51 9.02
N VAL A 191 30.75 8.93 8.48
CA VAL A 191 30.80 7.95 7.39
C VAL A 191 31.40 8.59 6.12
N TYR A 192 30.94 9.78 5.75
CA TYR A 192 31.48 10.53 4.61
C TYR A 192 32.97 10.84 4.77
N LYS A 193 33.42 11.24 5.97
CA LYS A 193 34.85 11.47 6.26
C LYS A 193 35.68 10.18 6.23
N LYS A 194 35.11 9.03 6.57
CA LYS A 194 35.78 7.72 6.46
C LYS A 194 35.94 7.30 5.01
N ILE A 195 34.90 7.47 4.18
CA ILE A 195 34.94 7.14 2.75
C ILE A 195 35.96 8.03 2.03
N LYS A 196 35.97 9.34 2.32
CA LYS A 196 36.94 10.29 1.74
C LYS A 196 38.40 10.07 2.18
N ARG A 197 38.65 9.32 3.25
CA ARG A 197 40.01 9.00 3.74
C ARG A 197 40.57 7.71 3.12
N ASN A 198 39.73 6.91 2.48
CA ASN A 198 40.08 5.63 1.85
C ASN A 198 40.07 5.72 0.31
N LEU A 199 39.91 6.92 -0.23
CA LEU A 199 40.12 7.32 -1.64
C LEU A 199 41.34 8.24 -1.68
#